data_AF-A0A0N4ZPS3-F1
#
_entry.id   AF-A0A0N4ZPS3-F1
#
_cell.length_a   1.000
_cell.length_b   1.000
_cell.length_c   1.000
_cell.angle_alpha   90.00
_cell.angle_beta   90.00
_cell.angle_gamma   90.00
#
_symmetry.space_group_name_H-M   'P 1'
#
loop_
_entity.id
_entity.type
_entity.pdbx_description
1 polymer ?
#
loop_
_entity_poly.entity_id
_entity_poly.type
_entity_poly.pdbx_seq_one_letter_code
_entity_poly.pdbx_strand_id
1 'polypeptide(L)'
;MAQLGKELYNDLDLVGKKIFIKCLNNIDNEGDLSKSASCLINSRRRLLKFKKLRIKFNGMEKNPSLKRKRFIRSPYRLIDKNNDGSLYNGIKKTIVSKGFKIRKASSYNLLDKSSKTPIARVSDLILNFANINNKNNNETKIEKFKWKNTLKKIQNVKKIMDEQKKLPGAKPYTYRMYDLVIQNDEPTESPYEKKSLNSNAKGLLNLFFKLSGDNNIKKREESNLRWLSPRIAPVMPDKARAIEKKNFLSPDILSLYEEEDTSTDKNNSYGNSIIDIKRNSLINVPRLLKDTGISSSDKDKLIEMLMEVSGAGKSFEEANSILNALHFFETKNEVMDANEKIVQSFNRLNDSLNIQQRKEMGRKGFTFIEIEQIDKLLSDQGIKNDSKLYDELNYYKTMNREDREESLWLKIEEIARNLSSNDIKRYKRTLPVNILQPTILSPYMFTPILGLSVLGPTILSPSLFSPLILNPAMLSPFILSPAIGMPFILSPYVLSPYILSPIIMAPFILNPYLLSPNILNPYVLSPLILSPLVLCPDILSPQILGGAILSPSVLSPAVATESALMANVLSPTFLS
;
A
#
# COMPACT_ATOMS: atom_id res chain seq x y z
N MET A 1 4.11 4.13 1.66
CA MET A 1 4.73 3.31 0.59
C MET A 1 4.97 4.10 -0.71
N ALA A 2 3.97 4.76 -1.30
CA ALA A 2 4.16 5.47 -2.56
C ALA A 2 5.26 6.55 -2.54
N GLN A 3 5.30 7.37 -1.49
CA GLN A 3 6.33 8.41 -1.33
C GLN A 3 7.75 7.82 -1.18
N LEU A 4 7.90 6.70 -0.46
CA LEU A 4 9.15 5.93 -0.42
C LEU A 4 9.51 5.36 -1.79
N GLY A 5 8.51 4.90 -2.55
CA GLY A 5 8.68 4.48 -3.93
C GLY A 5 9.17 5.61 -4.83
N LYS A 6 8.70 6.84 -4.62
CA LYS A 6 9.18 8.03 -5.33
C LYS A 6 10.64 8.36 -4.97
N GLU A 7 10.99 8.33 -3.69
CA GLU A 7 12.37 8.52 -3.23
C GLU A 7 13.30 7.46 -3.85
N LEU A 8 12.89 6.19 -3.78
CA LEU A 8 13.61 5.08 -4.38
C LEU A 8 13.72 5.22 -5.90
N TYR A 9 12.63 5.62 -6.56
CA TYR A 9 12.61 5.85 -8.01
C TYR A 9 13.63 6.90 -8.42
N ASN A 10 13.73 8.00 -7.67
CA ASN A 10 14.72 9.06 -7.94
C ASN A 10 16.16 8.56 -7.80
N ASP A 11 16.42 7.68 -6.84
CA ASP A 11 17.75 7.12 -6.57
C ASP A 11 18.16 5.96 -7.50
N LEU A 12 17.23 5.38 -8.26
CA LEU A 12 17.51 4.28 -9.18
C LEU A 12 18.16 4.74 -10.49
N ASP A 13 19.04 3.90 -11.04
CA ASP A 13 19.57 4.03 -12.41
C ASP A 13 18.45 3.89 -13.46
N LEU A 14 18.69 4.35 -14.70
CA LEU A 14 17.72 4.27 -15.81
C LEU A 14 17.16 2.85 -16.04
N VAL A 15 18.00 1.82 -15.93
CA VAL A 15 17.59 0.41 -16.05
C VAL A 15 16.75 -0.01 -14.84
N GLY A 16 17.13 0.41 -13.64
CA GLY A 16 16.38 0.16 -12.41
C GLY A 16 14.99 0.78 -12.47
N LYS A 17 14.89 2.03 -12.94
CA LYS A 17 13.64 2.77 -13.16
C LYS A 17 12.69 2.00 -14.07
N LYS A 18 13.15 1.55 -15.24
CA LYS A 18 12.33 0.77 -16.19
C LYS A 18 11.78 -0.51 -15.57
N ILE A 19 12.62 -1.25 -14.84
CA ILE A 19 12.21 -2.51 -14.20
C ILE A 19 11.22 -2.27 -13.06
N PHE A 20 11.44 -1.23 -12.27
CA PHE A 20 10.54 -0.87 -11.18
C PHE A 20 9.16 -0.44 -11.69
N ILE A 21 9.12 0.42 -12.71
CA ILE A 21 7.89 0.84 -13.41
C ILE A 21 7.15 -0.38 -13.99
N LYS A 22 7.87 -1.29 -14.66
CA LYS A 22 7.29 -2.52 -15.21
C LYS A 22 6.70 -3.41 -14.10
N CYS A 23 7.36 -3.50 -12.95
CA CYS A 23 6.85 -4.25 -11.80
C CYS A 23 5.54 -3.64 -11.27
N LEU A 24 5.48 -2.31 -11.13
CA LEU A 24 4.28 -1.62 -10.65
C LEU A 24 3.11 -1.70 -11.65
N ASN A 25 3.38 -1.66 -12.96
CA ASN A 25 2.34 -1.80 -13.99
C ASN A 25 1.72 -3.20 -14.07
N ASN A 26 2.46 -4.23 -13.68
CA ASN A 26 2.01 -5.62 -13.70
C ASN A 26 1.14 -6.00 -12.48
N ILE A 27 0.75 -5.06 -11.64
CA ILE A 27 -0.10 -5.33 -10.47
C ILE A 27 -1.56 -5.38 -10.90
N ASP A 28 -2.18 -6.57 -10.81
CA ASP A 28 -3.55 -6.81 -11.28
C ASP A 28 -4.62 -6.09 -10.45
N ASN A 29 -4.47 -6.09 -9.11
CA ASN A 29 -5.42 -5.50 -8.18
C ASN A 29 -4.82 -4.24 -7.53
N GLU A 30 -5.52 -3.12 -7.65
CA GLU A 30 -5.08 -1.81 -7.12
C GLU A 30 -4.93 -1.80 -5.58
N GLY A 31 -5.67 -2.67 -4.89
CA GLY A 31 -5.62 -2.83 -3.42
C GLY A 31 -4.54 -3.78 -2.90
N ASP A 32 -3.79 -4.48 -3.76
CA ASP A 32 -2.78 -5.46 -3.33
C ASP A 32 -1.50 -4.74 -2.84
N LEU A 33 -1.47 -4.45 -1.54
CA LEU A 33 -0.30 -3.85 -0.87
C LEU A 33 0.92 -4.78 -0.86
N SER A 34 0.72 -6.11 -0.84
CA SER A 34 1.79 -7.11 -0.83
C SER A 34 2.63 -7.10 -2.11
N LYS A 35 1.98 -7.12 -3.28
CA LYS A 35 2.64 -7.01 -4.59
C LYS A 35 3.38 -5.67 -4.71
N SER A 36 2.74 -4.58 -4.31
CA SER A 36 3.36 -3.24 -4.30
C SER A 36 4.63 -3.19 -3.43
N ALA A 37 4.56 -3.76 -2.21
CA ALA A 37 5.69 -3.86 -1.30
C ALA A 37 6.82 -4.73 -1.85
N SER A 38 6.49 -5.84 -2.52
CA SER A 38 7.48 -6.72 -3.15
C SER A 38 8.28 -6.01 -4.25
N CYS A 39 7.63 -5.19 -5.08
CA CYS A 39 8.29 -4.38 -6.11
C CYS A 39 9.26 -3.35 -5.50
N LEU A 40 8.87 -2.72 -4.38
CA LEU A 40 9.72 -1.77 -3.65
C LEU A 40 10.99 -2.45 -3.11
N ILE A 41 10.85 -3.60 -2.45
CA ILE A 41 11.99 -4.32 -1.85
C ILE A 41 12.95 -4.86 -2.90
N ASN A 42 12.42 -5.44 -3.97
CA ASN A 42 13.24 -5.94 -5.07
C ASN A 42 14.08 -4.81 -5.69
N SER A 43 13.49 -3.63 -5.82
CA SER A 43 14.18 -2.44 -6.33
C SER A 43 15.19 -1.89 -5.34
N ARG A 44 14.89 -1.89 -4.03
CA ARG A 44 15.83 -1.50 -2.97
C ARG A 44 17.05 -2.42 -2.93
N ARG A 45 16.84 -3.74 -2.96
CA ARG A 45 17.93 -4.73 -2.98
C ARG A 45 18.84 -4.53 -4.18
N ARG A 46 18.26 -4.22 -5.34
CA ARG A 46 19.01 -3.89 -6.55
C ARG A 46 19.87 -2.65 -6.36
N LEU A 47 19.29 -1.56 -5.86
CA LEU A 47 19.99 -0.31 -5.56
C LEU A 47 21.15 -0.52 -4.58
N LEU A 48 20.95 -1.30 -3.51
CA LEU A 48 22.01 -1.62 -2.55
C LEU A 48 23.15 -2.43 -3.19
N LYS A 49 22.85 -3.39 -4.08
CA LYS A 49 23.86 -4.12 -4.85
C LYS A 49 24.68 -3.16 -5.74
N PHE A 50 24.02 -2.23 -6.44
CA PHE A 50 24.70 -1.22 -7.25
C PHE A 50 25.57 -0.28 -6.40
N LYS A 51 25.09 0.22 -5.26
CA LYS A 51 25.90 1.03 -4.33
C LYS A 51 27.12 0.25 -3.83
N LYS A 52 26.97 -1.02 -3.45
CA LYS A 52 28.08 -1.87 -3.00
C LYS A 52 29.13 -2.11 -4.11
N LEU A 53 28.69 -2.30 -5.36
CA LEU A 53 29.58 -2.39 -6.51
C LEU A 53 30.30 -1.05 -6.75
N ARG A 54 29.58 0.07 -6.75
CA ARG A 54 30.16 1.41 -6.96
C ARG A 54 31.18 1.79 -5.89
N ILE A 55 30.96 1.44 -4.62
CA ILE A 55 31.93 1.67 -3.54
C ILE A 55 33.23 0.88 -3.81
N LYS A 56 33.14 -0.34 -4.34
CA LYS A 56 34.33 -1.11 -4.74
C LYS A 56 35.08 -0.47 -5.91
N PHE A 57 34.37 0.03 -6.93
CA PHE A 57 34.99 0.72 -8.07
C PHE A 57 35.58 2.08 -7.70
N ASN A 58 34.89 2.89 -6.88
CA ASN A 58 35.39 4.18 -6.41
C ASN A 58 36.59 4.07 -5.45
N GLY A 59 36.80 2.89 -4.83
CA GLY A 59 38.04 2.59 -4.11
C GLY A 59 39.27 2.51 -5.03
N MET A 60 39.07 2.28 -6.34
CA MET A 60 40.13 2.23 -7.34
C MET A 60 40.34 3.58 -8.08
N GLU A 61 39.37 4.49 -8.05
CA GLU A 61 39.44 5.79 -8.74
C GLU A 61 39.57 6.98 -7.75
N LYS A 62 40.70 7.08 -7.04
CA LYS A 62 41.09 8.33 -6.37
C LYS A 62 42.37 8.91 -6.97
N ASN A 63 42.21 9.66 -8.05
CA ASN A 63 43.11 10.76 -8.44
C ASN A 63 42.24 11.96 -8.84
N PRO A 64 42.33 13.13 -8.18
CA PRO A 64 41.46 14.26 -8.51
C PRO A 64 42.14 15.16 -9.54
N SER A 65 41.61 15.20 -10.77
CA SER A 65 42.01 16.21 -11.78
C SER A 65 40.93 17.28 -11.96
N LEU A 66 41.21 18.46 -11.40
CA LEU A 66 41.00 19.83 -11.90
C LEU A 66 39.83 20.15 -12.86
N LYS A 67 39.00 21.13 -12.43
CA LYS A 67 38.48 22.33 -13.16
C LYS A 67 37.19 22.82 -12.47
N ARG A 68 36.77 24.08 -12.45
CA ARG A 68 37.29 25.44 -12.70
C ARG A 68 36.20 26.37 -12.13
N LYS A 69 36.55 27.47 -11.45
CA LYS A 69 35.61 28.48 -10.91
C LYS A 69 34.96 29.30 -12.04
N ARG A 70 33.70 29.71 -11.85
CA ARG A 70 33.12 30.94 -12.42
C ARG A 70 32.24 31.65 -11.39
N PHE A 71 32.42 32.97 -11.30
CA PHE A 71 31.63 33.95 -10.54
C PHE A 71 30.85 34.85 -11.51
N ILE A 72 29.97 35.69 -10.93
CA ILE A 72 29.39 36.99 -11.41
C ILE A 72 27.90 36.88 -11.79
N ARG A 73 26.96 37.80 -11.49
CA ARG A 73 26.70 38.97 -10.60
C ARG A 73 25.20 39.31 -10.80
N SER A 74 24.56 40.02 -9.88
CA SER A 74 23.21 40.60 -10.03
C SER A 74 23.21 41.92 -10.82
N PRO A 75 22.02 42.39 -11.26
CA PRO A 75 21.78 43.83 -11.33
C PRO A 75 20.38 44.23 -10.80
N TYR A 76 20.33 45.27 -9.96
CA TYR A 76 19.14 46.10 -9.70
C TYR A 76 18.97 47.15 -10.81
N ARG A 77 17.73 47.64 -11.01
CA ARG A 77 17.44 48.90 -11.71
C ARG A 77 16.23 49.60 -11.05
N LEU A 78 16.44 50.81 -10.54
CA LEU A 78 15.42 51.78 -10.13
C LEU A 78 15.40 52.90 -11.17
N ILE A 79 14.22 53.39 -11.58
CA ILE A 79 13.99 54.73 -12.16
C ILE A 79 12.60 55.25 -11.70
N ASP A 80 12.55 56.56 -11.53
CA ASP A 80 11.66 57.44 -10.76
C ASP A 80 10.40 57.98 -11.51
N LYS A 81 9.40 58.34 -10.67
CA LYS A 81 8.52 59.55 -10.57
C LYS A 81 7.83 60.30 -11.74
N ASN A 82 6.61 60.76 -11.37
CA ASN A 82 5.83 61.97 -11.76
C ASN A 82 5.06 61.91 -13.11
N ASN A 83 3.87 62.48 -13.34
CA ASN A 83 3.00 63.41 -12.58
C ASN A 83 1.58 63.46 -13.22
N ASP A 84 0.61 63.93 -12.43
CA ASP A 84 -0.57 64.76 -12.73
C ASP A 84 -1.74 64.26 -13.63
N GLY A 85 -2.96 64.43 -13.10
CA GLY A 85 -4.22 64.27 -13.82
C GLY A 85 -5.45 64.61 -12.97
N SER A 86 -5.89 65.86 -13.07
CA SER A 86 -7.06 66.54 -12.48
C SER A 86 -8.41 65.79 -12.62
N LEU A 87 -9.29 65.77 -11.59
CA LEU A 87 -10.30 66.79 -11.22
C LEU A 87 -11.45 66.95 -12.25
N TYR A 88 -12.62 66.34 -11.98
CA TYR A 88 -13.98 66.84 -12.29
C TYR A 88 -15.04 65.91 -11.65
N ASN A 89 -15.81 66.40 -10.68
CA ASN A 89 -17.03 65.73 -10.20
C ASN A 89 -18.10 66.81 -9.92
N GLY A 90 -19.13 66.83 -10.76
CA GLY A 90 -20.26 67.77 -10.71
C GLY A 90 -21.53 67.14 -10.12
N ILE A 91 -21.92 67.72 -9.00
CA ILE A 91 -23.21 67.80 -8.28
C ILE A 91 -24.49 67.56 -9.13
N LYS A 92 -25.46 66.73 -8.67
CA LYS A 92 -26.80 67.16 -8.18
C LYS A 92 -27.77 66.03 -7.79
N LYS A 93 -28.56 66.40 -6.77
CA LYS A 93 -29.51 65.65 -5.95
C LYS A 93 -30.91 65.51 -6.58
N THR A 94 -31.58 64.41 -6.18
CA THR A 94 -33.02 64.23 -5.85
C THR A 94 -34.12 64.55 -6.87
N ILE A 95 -35.10 63.64 -7.01
CA ILE A 95 -36.50 63.84 -6.56
C ILE A 95 -37.25 62.50 -6.58
N VAL A 96 -38.04 62.30 -5.53
CA VAL A 96 -38.99 61.22 -5.27
C VAL A 96 -40.32 61.56 -5.94
N SER A 97 -40.96 60.59 -6.60
CA SER A 97 -42.43 60.58 -6.75
C SER A 97 -42.97 59.15 -6.70
N LYS A 98 -43.92 58.94 -5.77
CA LYS A 98 -44.62 57.67 -5.51
C LYS A 98 -45.76 57.51 -6.53
N GLY A 99 -45.75 56.41 -7.28
CA GLY A 99 -46.88 55.99 -8.10
C GLY A 99 -47.86 55.12 -7.30
N PHE A 100 -49.15 55.45 -7.36
CA PHE A 100 -50.24 54.70 -6.73
C PHE A 100 -50.44 53.33 -7.39
N LYS A 101 -50.60 52.26 -6.58
CA LYS A 101 -51.00 50.93 -7.04
C LYS A 101 -52.51 50.75 -6.86
N ILE A 102 -53.24 50.64 -7.97
CA ILE A 102 -54.64 50.19 -7.99
C ILE A 102 -54.65 48.66 -7.82
N ARG A 103 -55.29 48.15 -6.77
CA ARG A 103 -55.58 46.71 -6.62
C ARG A 103 -56.78 46.36 -7.51
N LYS A 104 -56.57 45.56 -8.56
CA LYS A 104 -57.66 44.85 -9.23
C LYS A 104 -58.04 43.65 -8.36
N ALA A 105 -59.32 43.55 -8.02
CA ALA A 105 -59.90 42.37 -7.40
C ALA A 105 -59.79 41.16 -8.34
N SER A 106 -59.56 39.98 -7.76
CA SER A 106 -59.39 38.71 -8.46
C SER A 106 -60.62 38.35 -9.30
N SER A 107 -60.47 38.33 -10.62
CA SER A 107 -61.29 37.46 -11.45
C SER A 107 -60.99 36.02 -11.03
N TYR A 108 -62.03 35.25 -10.74
CA TYR A 108 -61.92 33.80 -10.55
C TYR A 108 -61.22 33.21 -11.77
N ASN A 109 -60.01 32.69 -11.58
CA ASN A 109 -59.40 31.80 -12.56
C ASN A 109 -60.10 30.45 -12.38
N LEU A 110 -61.16 30.20 -13.15
CA LEU A 110 -61.42 28.83 -13.59
C LEU A 110 -60.08 28.34 -14.14
N LEU A 111 -59.59 27.22 -13.61
CA LEU A 111 -58.41 26.54 -14.13
C LEU A 111 -58.72 26.16 -15.57
N ASP A 112 -58.47 27.07 -16.52
CA ASP A 112 -58.33 26.73 -17.92
C ASP A 112 -57.31 25.61 -17.95
N LYS A 113 -57.78 24.43 -18.37
CA LYS A 113 -56.96 23.26 -18.61
C LYS A 113 -55.91 23.71 -19.61
N SER A 114 -54.71 24.07 -19.12
CA SER A 114 -53.69 24.73 -19.93
C SER A 114 -53.59 24.00 -21.26
N SER A 115 -54.02 24.63 -22.34
CA SER A 115 -53.99 23.99 -23.64
C SER A 115 -52.51 23.71 -23.90
N LYS A 116 -52.13 22.43 -23.95
CA LYS A 116 -50.73 22.04 -24.19
C LYS A 116 -50.24 22.84 -25.39
N THR A 117 -49.13 23.55 -25.22
CA THR A 117 -48.51 24.33 -26.29
C THR A 117 -48.25 23.41 -27.50
N PRO A 118 -48.24 23.94 -28.72
CA PRO A 118 -47.99 23.13 -29.93
C PRO A 118 -46.71 22.30 -29.80
N ILE A 119 -45.67 22.88 -29.20
CA ILE A 119 -44.39 22.23 -28.88
C ILE A 119 -44.61 21.02 -27.96
N ALA A 120 -45.36 21.19 -26.86
CA ALA A 120 -45.67 20.10 -25.94
C ALA A 120 -46.50 18.97 -26.59
N ARG A 121 -47.35 19.27 -27.58
CA ARG A 121 -48.11 18.23 -28.30
C ARG A 121 -47.23 17.43 -29.23
N VAL A 122 -46.34 18.11 -29.97
CA VAL A 122 -45.40 17.47 -30.90
C VAL A 122 -44.38 16.63 -30.13
N SER A 123 -43.84 17.14 -29.02
CA SER A 123 -42.92 16.38 -28.17
C SER A 123 -43.58 15.12 -27.60
N ASP A 124 -44.83 15.23 -27.11
CA ASP A 124 -45.58 14.09 -26.57
C ASP A 124 -45.84 13.03 -27.65
N LEU A 125 -46.12 13.44 -28.89
CA LEU A 125 -46.29 12.53 -30.02
C LEU A 125 -44.99 11.81 -30.36
N ILE A 126 -43.88 12.53 -30.48
CA ILE A 126 -42.57 11.94 -30.81
C ILE A 126 -42.12 10.97 -29.70
N LEU A 127 -42.31 11.34 -28.43
CA LEU A 127 -42.02 10.46 -27.29
C LEU A 127 -42.86 9.18 -27.34
N ASN A 128 -44.15 9.28 -27.69
CA ASN A 128 -45.00 8.10 -27.86
C ASN A 128 -44.52 7.22 -29.01
N PHE A 129 -44.10 7.79 -30.14
CA PHE A 129 -43.54 7.03 -31.26
C PHE A 129 -42.20 6.36 -30.94
N ALA A 130 -41.29 7.06 -30.26
CA ALA A 130 -40.00 6.50 -29.84
C ALA A 130 -40.20 5.32 -28.87
N ASN A 131 -41.17 5.43 -27.95
CA ASN A 131 -41.46 4.40 -26.97
C ASN A 131 -42.18 3.16 -27.54
N ILE A 132 -42.89 3.28 -28.67
CA ILE A 132 -43.54 2.14 -29.32
C ILE A 132 -42.52 1.07 -29.76
N ASN A 133 -41.29 1.46 -30.10
CA ASN A 133 -40.23 0.51 -30.45
C ASN A 133 -39.59 -0.22 -29.24
N ASN A 134 -39.79 0.23 -28.01
CA ASN A 134 -39.22 -0.40 -26.79
C ASN A 134 -40.21 -1.39 -26.11
N LYS A 135 -41.36 -1.66 -26.72
CA LYS A 135 -42.52 -2.29 -26.07
C LYS A 135 -42.50 -3.83 -26.03
N ASN A 136 -41.33 -4.43 -25.78
CA ASN A 136 -41.20 -5.89 -25.66
C ASN A 136 -41.12 -6.43 -24.22
N ASN A 137 -41.11 -5.61 -23.17
CA ASN A 137 -41.15 -6.11 -21.79
C ASN A 137 -42.17 -5.37 -20.92
N ASN A 138 -43.23 -6.11 -20.58
CA ASN A 138 -44.18 -6.03 -19.47
C ASN A 138 -44.69 -4.68 -18.93
N GLU A 139 -46.02 -4.65 -18.81
CA GLU A 139 -46.87 -3.65 -18.17
C GLU A 139 -46.46 -3.37 -16.72
N THR A 140 -45.76 -2.26 -16.51
CA THR A 140 -45.81 -1.52 -15.25
C THR A 140 -45.99 -0.05 -15.59
N LYS A 141 -46.76 0.68 -14.77
CA LYS A 141 -47.03 2.11 -14.93
C LYS A 141 -45.71 2.83 -15.25
N ILE A 142 -45.59 3.32 -16.48
CA ILE A 142 -44.42 4.07 -16.98
C ILE A 142 -44.25 5.28 -16.05
N GLU A 143 -43.34 5.18 -15.10
CA GLU A 143 -42.96 6.32 -14.28
C GLU A 143 -42.38 7.37 -15.24
N LYS A 144 -43.05 8.53 -15.35
CA LYS A 144 -42.53 9.64 -16.13
C LYS A 144 -41.09 9.90 -15.71
N PHE A 145 -40.17 9.69 -16.62
CA PHE A 145 -38.74 9.80 -16.42
C PHE A 145 -38.38 11.24 -15.99
N LYS A 146 -38.16 11.44 -14.68
CA LYS A 146 -37.81 12.77 -14.13
C LYS A 146 -36.31 13.03 -14.24
N TRP A 147 -35.84 13.25 -15.48
CA TRP A 147 -34.42 13.50 -15.78
C TRP A 147 -33.79 14.58 -14.90
N LYS A 148 -34.52 15.66 -14.60
CA LYS A 148 -34.08 16.77 -13.75
C LYS A 148 -33.68 16.32 -12.34
N ASN A 149 -34.40 15.38 -11.75
CA ASN A 149 -34.08 14.86 -10.43
C ASN A 149 -32.82 14.00 -10.47
N THR A 150 -32.70 13.15 -11.50
CA THR A 150 -31.51 12.33 -11.71
C THR A 150 -30.27 13.18 -11.97
N LEU A 151 -30.40 14.25 -12.77
CA LEU A 151 -29.32 15.19 -13.06
C LEU A 151 -28.91 15.99 -11.82
N LYS A 152 -29.87 16.42 -10.98
CA LYS A 152 -29.58 17.01 -9.67
C LYS A 152 -28.82 16.04 -8.75
N LYS A 153 -29.23 14.77 -8.71
CA LYS A 153 -28.50 13.74 -7.95
C LYS A 153 -27.07 13.60 -8.46
N ILE A 154 -26.88 13.49 -9.78
CA ILE A 154 -25.54 13.40 -10.41
C ILE A 154 -24.69 14.63 -10.12
N GLN A 155 -25.26 15.84 -10.21
CA GLN A 155 -24.55 17.08 -9.86
C GLN A 155 -24.13 17.12 -8.39
N ASN A 156 -24.99 16.64 -7.49
CA ASN A 156 -24.66 16.53 -6.07
C ASN A 156 -23.53 15.51 -5.83
N VAL A 157 -23.59 14.33 -6.48
CA VAL A 157 -22.48 13.36 -6.45
C VAL A 157 -21.19 14.00 -6.92
N LYS A 158 -21.23 14.72 -8.05
CA LYS A 158 -20.06 15.38 -8.62
C LYS A 158 -19.44 16.36 -7.63
N LYS A 159 -20.25 17.21 -6.98
CA LYS A 159 -19.78 18.14 -5.94
C LYS A 159 -19.11 17.39 -4.79
N ILE A 160 -19.72 16.31 -4.30
CA ILE A 160 -19.16 15.50 -3.22
C ILE A 160 -17.83 14.86 -3.65
N MET A 161 -17.73 14.31 -4.86
CA MET A 161 -16.49 13.76 -5.38
C MET A 161 -15.39 14.82 -5.54
N ASP A 162 -15.75 16.02 -6.02
CA ASP A 162 -14.81 17.13 -6.17
C ASP A 162 -14.34 17.66 -4.80
N GLU A 163 -15.20 17.66 -3.79
CA GLU A 163 -14.85 17.94 -2.40
C GLU A 163 -13.91 16.87 -1.83
N GLN A 164 -14.23 15.59 -2.03
CA GLN A 164 -13.38 14.47 -1.61
C GLN A 164 -12.00 14.53 -2.27
N LYS A 165 -11.90 14.90 -3.55
CA LYS A 165 -10.61 15.07 -4.25
C LYS A 165 -9.74 16.18 -3.65
N LYS A 166 -10.34 17.20 -3.01
CA LYS A 166 -9.61 18.30 -2.36
C LYS A 166 -9.09 17.92 -0.98
N LEU A 167 -9.56 16.83 -0.37
CA LEU A 167 -9.13 16.42 0.96
C LEU A 167 -7.66 15.96 0.97
N PRO A 168 -6.90 16.31 2.02
CA PRO A 168 -5.54 15.80 2.19
C PRO A 168 -5.60 14.27 2.34
N GLY A 169 -4.81 13.55 1.54
CA GLY A 169 -4.79 12.09 1.58
C GLY A 169 -5.88 11.38 0.75
N ALA A 170 -6.59 12.08 -0.14
CA ALA A 170 -7.54 11.45 -1.06
C ALA A 170 -6.86 10.66 -2.19
N LYS A 171 -5.69 11.13 -2.66
CA LYS A 171 -4.98 10.53 -3.81
C LYS A 171 -4.68 9.03 -3.63
N PRO A 172 -4.21 8.53 -2.48
CA PRO A 172 -3.98 7.09 -2.26
C PRO A 172 -5.18 6.18 -2.49
N TYR A 173 -6.41 6.68 -2.38
CA TYR A 173 -7.63 5.88 -2.57
C TYR A 173 -8.07 5.80 -4.03
N THR A 174 -7.66 6.77 -4.87
CA THR A 174 -8.06 6.83 -6.27
C THR A 174 -6.94 6.47 -7.23
N TYR A 175 -5.69 6.69 -6.83
CA TYR A 175 -4.52 6.46 -7.68
C TYR A 175 -3.84 5.15 -7.31
N ARG A 176 -3.37 4.44 -8.34
CA ARG A 176 -2.54 3.27 -8.15
C ARG A 176 -1.17 3.67 -7.61
N MET A 177 -0.48 2.71 -6.99
CA MET A 177 0.90 2.89 -6.54
C MET A 177 1.80 3.38 -7.69
N TYR A 178 1.57 2.89 -8.90
CA TYR A 178 2.24 3.33 -10.13
C TYR A 178 2.10 4.85 -10.36
N ASP A 179 0.86 5.34 -10.40
CA ASP A 179 0.57 6.75 -10.68
C ASP A 179 1.09 7.67 -9.56
N LEU A 180 1.03 7.23 -8.30
CA LEU A 180 1.53 8.00 -7.17
C LEU A 180 3.06 8.16 -7.19
N VAL A 181 3.78 7.13 -7.65
CA VAL A 181 5.25 7.16 -7.76
C VAL A 181 5.70 8.06 -8.93
N ILE A 182 5.02 7.96 -10.07
CA ILE A 182 5.34 8.75 -11.28
C ILE A 182 4.78 10.17 -11.20
N GLN A 183 3.78 10.38 -10.35
CA GLN A 183 3.02 11.62 -10.20
C GLN A 183 2.17 11.95 -11.43
N ASN A 184 1.40 10.97 -11.92
CA ASN A 184 0.41 11.24 -12.95
C ASN A 184 -0.72 12.10 -12.38
N ASP A 185 -1.23 13.01 -13.20
CA ASP A 185 -2.35 13.89 -12.86
C ASP A 185 -3.71 13.17 -12.92
N GLU A 186 -3.76 11.98 -13.54
CA GLU A 186 -4.95 11.16 -13.64
C GLU A 186 -4.69 9.70 -13.24
N PRO A 187 -5.68 9.03 -12.63
CA PRO A 187 -5.57 7.61 -12.30
C PRO A 187 -5.64 6.79 -13.60
N THR A 188 -4.67 5.90 -13.77
CA THR A 188 -4.66 4.96 -14.88
C THR A 188 -5.16 3.59 -14.40
N GLU A 189 -5.70 2.77 -15.30
CA GLU A 189 -6.13 1.39 -14.98
C GLU A 189 -5.04 0.38 -15.34
N SER A 190 -5.01 -0.77 -14.67
CA SER A 190 -4.03 -1.82 -15.01
C SER A 190 -4.45 -2.56 -16.29
N PRO A 191 -3.51 -2.91 -17.16
CA PRO A 191 -3.86 -3.63 -18.39
C PRO A 191 -4.38 -5.05 -18.14
N TYR A 192 -4.17 -5.58 -16.94
CA TYR A 192 -4.54 -6.95 -16.56
C TYR A 192 -5.74 -7.01 -15.60
N GLU A 193 -6.35 -5.87 -15.25
CA GLU A 193 -7.42 -5.82 -14.27
C GLU A 193 -8.70 -6.50 -14.79
N LYS A 194 -9.17 -7.50 -14.04
CA LYS A 194 -10.50 -8.08 -14.26
C LYS A 194 -11.53 -7.15 -13.63
N LYS A 195 -12.44 -6.61 -14.45
CA LYS A 195 -13.56 -5.79 -14.00
C LYS A 195 -14.39 -6.55 -12.96
N SER A 196 -14.19 -6.26 -11.68
CA SER A 196 -15.14 -6.64 -10.64
C SER A 196 -16.02 -5.43 -10.32
N LEU A 197 -17.34 -5.63 -10.37
CA LEU A 197 -18.34 -4.62 -10.03
C LEU A 197 -18.49 -4.42 -8.51
N ASN A 198 -17.66 -5.08 -7.70
CA ASN A 198 -17.90 -5.25 -6.27
C ASN A 198 -17.52 -4.05 -5.40
N SER A 199 -16.99 -2.96 -5.96
CA SER A 199 -16.76 -1.73 -5.20
C SER A 199 -17.66 -0.58 -5.65
N ASN A 200 -18.36 0.01 -4.66
CA ASN A 200 -19.30 1.12 -4.84
C ASN A 200 -18.66 2.31 -5.59
N ALA A 201 -17.36 2.55 -5.39
CA ALA A 201 -16.61 3.59 -6.09
C ALA A 201 -16.36 3.24 -7.57
N LYS A 202 -16.06 1.98 -7.92
CA LYS A 202 -15.86 1.55 -9.31
C LYS A 202 -17.16 1.56 -10.10
N GLY A 203 -18.28 1.21 -9.46
CA GLY A 203 -19.62 1.35 -10.06
C GLY A 203 -19.94 2.80 -10.45
N LEU A 204 -19.61 3.75 -9.57
CA LEU A 204 -19.83 5.18 -9.80
C LEU A 204 -18.87 5.79 -10.83
N LEU A 205 -17.60 5.36 -10.84
CA LEU A 205 -16.64 5.73 -11.90
C LEU A 205 -17.05 5.17 -13.26
N ASN A 206 -17.54 3.93 -13.31
CA ASN A 206 -18.04 3.32 -14.54
C ASN A 206 -19.28 4.08 -15.07
N LEU A 207 -20.20 4.46 -14.18
CA LEU A 207 -21.33 5.34 -14.51
C LEU A 207 -20.85 6.68 -15.07
N PHE A 208 -19.83 7.29 -14.46
CA PHE A 208 -19.25 8.54 -14.94
C PHE A 208 -18.67 8.40 -16.36
N PHE A 209 -17.91 7.33 -16.63
CA PHE A 209 -17.33 7.09 -17.96
C PHE A 209 -18.38 6.78 -19.03
N LYS A 210 -19.45 6.07 -18.67
CA LYS A 210 -20.61 5.87 -19.55
C LYS A 210 -21.29 7.21 -19.90
N LEU A 211 -21.52 8.07 -18.91
CA LEU A 211 -22.15 9.38 -19.12
C LEU A 211 -21.28 10.38 -19.90
N SER A 212 -19.95 10.25 -19.84
CA SER A 212 -19.02 11.06 -20.65
C SER A 212 -18.91 10.58 -22.11
N GLY A 213 -19.54 9.46 -22.49
CA GLY A 213 -19.50 8.92 -23.85
C GLY A 213 -18.18 8.20 -24.18
N ASP A 214 -17.56 7.55 -23.18
CA ASP A 214 -16.34 6.76 -23.36
C ASP A 214 -16.67 5.26 -23.50
N ASN A 215 -17.13 4.85 -24.68
CA ASN A 215 -17.58 3.47 -24.94
C ASN A 215 -16.41 2.46 -25.11
N ASN A 216 -15.17 2.94 -25.30
CA ASN A 216 -14.01 2.09 -25.59
C ASN A 216 -13.15 1.85 -24.34
N ILE A 217 -13.64 0.97 -23.47
CA ILE A 217 -13.01 0.62 -22.18
C ILE A 217 -11.83 -0.38 -22.35
N LYS A 218 -11.48 -0.79 -23.59
CA LYS A 218 -10.49 -1.85 -23.84
C LYS A 218 -9.06 -1.39 -24.14
N LYS A 219 -8.80 -0.09 -24.35
CA LYS A 219 -7.44 0.42 -24.61
C LYS A 219 -7.26 1.84 -24.06
N ARG A 220 -6.93 1.93 -22.77
CA ARG A 220 -6.33 3.14 -22.16
C ARG A 220 -4.81 3.02 -22.02
N GLU A 221 -4.20 2.13 -22.80
CA GLU A 221 -2.75 2.17 -22.97
C GLU A 221 -2.43 3.17 -24.08
N GLU A 222 -1.65 4.18 -23.70
CA GLU A 222 -1.04 5.24 -24.51
C GLU A 222 -2.02 6.10 -25.30
N SER A 223 -2.18 7.36 -24.87
CA SER A 223 -2.60 8.54 -25.65
C SER A 223 -3.18 8.27 -27.04
N ASN A 224 -4.31 7.58 -27.13
CA ASN A 224 -5.10 7.52 -28.35
C ASN A 224 -5.87 8.82 -28.44
N LEU A 225 -5.24 9.81 -29.06
CA LEU A 225 -5.90 10.99 -29.61
C LEU A 225 -7.15 10.50 -30.36
N ARG A 226 -8.35 10.77 -29.83
CA ARG A 226 -9.60 10.57 -30.56
C ARG A 226 -9.57 11.53 -31.75
N TRP A 227 -9.22 11.00 -32.91
CA TRP A 227 -9.19 11.75 -34.15
C TRP A 227 -10.55 11.57 -34.84
N LEU A 228 -11.27 12.67 -35.09
CA LEU A 228 -12.45 12.72 -35.99
C LEU A 228 -13.77 12.10 -35.50
N SER A 229 -13.94 11.79 -34.20
CA SER A 229 -15.23 11.28 -33.67
C SER A 229 -16.00 12.36 -32.87
N PRO A 230 -16.95 13.10 -33.48
CA PRO A 230 -17.74 14.08 -32.75
C PRO A 230 -18.70 13.41 -31.76
N ARG A 231 -18.98 14.07 -30.63
CA ARG A 231 -20.02 13.61 -29.69
C ARG A 231 -21.32 14.30 -29.97
N ILE A 232 -22.38 13.50 -30.12
CA ILE A 232 -23.74 13.98 -30.31
C ILE A 232 -24.42 13.96 -28.94
N ALA A 233 -25.09 15.06 -28.59
CA ALA A 233 -25.90 15.13 -27.37
C ALA A 233 -25.17 14.82 -26.03
N PRO A 234 -23.90 15.21 -25.78
CA PRO A 234 -23.26 14.87 -24.52
C PRO A 234 -23.97 15.57 -23.36
N VAL A 235 -24.19 14.83 -22.27
CA VAL A 235 -24.91 15.32 -21.09
C VAL A 235 -23.96 15.72 -19.95
N MET A 236 -22.65 15.55 -20.18
CA MET A 236 -21.60 15.96 -19.25
C MET A 236 -20.32 16.38 -20.01
N PRO A 237 -19.57 17.40 -19.54
CA PRO A 237 -18.31 17.81 -20.16
C PRO A 237 -17.15 16.86 -19.81
N ASP A 238 -16.23 16.69 -20.76
CA ASP A 238 -14.94 16.02 -20.52
C ASP A 238 -13.94 16.97 -19.85
N LYS A 239 -13.85 16.93 -18.52
CA LYS A 239 -12.75 17.63 -17.82
C LYS A 239 -11.41 16.91 -17.94
N ALA A 240 -11.40 15.60 -18.17
CA ALA A 240 -10.20 14.76 -18.19
C ALA A 240 -9.23 15.02 -19.37
N ARG A 241 -9.63 15.81 -20.36
CA ARG A 241 -8.81 16.10 -21.55
C ARG A 241 -8.66 17.59 -21.83
N ALA A 242 -9.08 18.44 -20.88
CA ALA A 242 -9.05 19.89 -21.06
C ALA A 242 -7.64 20.50 -20.91
N ILE A 243 -6.68 19.73 -20.38
CA ILE A 243 -5.31 20.23 -20.07
C ILE A 243 -4.33 19.90 -21.22
N GLU A 244 -4.56 18.84 -22.00
CA GLU A 244 -3.69 18.47 -23.12
C GLU A 244 -4.37 18.67 -24.47
N LYS A 245 -4.08 19.83 -25.09
CA LYS A 245 -4.41 20.24 -26.47
C LYS A 245 -5.91 20.27 -26.80
N LYS A 246 -6.42 21.48 -27.06
CA LYS A 246 -7.76 21.73 -27.63
C LYS A 246 -8.08 20.72 -28.75
N ASN A 247 -9.12 19.91 -28.54
CA ASN A 247 -9.58 18.89 -29.48
C ASN A 247 -10.26 19.54 -30.70
N PHE A 248 -9.47 20.12 -31.60
CA PHE A 248 -9.98 20.73 -32.83
C PHE A 248 -10.70 19.74 -33.76
N LEU A 249 -10.48 18.44 -33.56
CA LEU A 249 -10.89 17.38 -34.49
C LEU A 249 -12.05 16.51 -33.99
N SER A 250 -12.58 16.73 -32.78
CA SER A 250 -13.70 15.96 -32.23
C SER A 250 -14.60 16.84 -31.35
N PRO A 251 -15.37 17.76 -31.94
CA PRO A 251 -16.18 18.69 -31.20
C PRO A 251 -17.50 18.05 -30.72
N ASP A 252 -18.08 18.64 -29.68
CA ASP A 252 -19.37 18.26 -29.12
C ASP A 252 -20.49 18.99 -29.88
N ILE A 253 -21.31 18.29 -30.64
CA ILE A 253 -22.25 18.91 -31.60
C ILE A 253 -23.45 19.55 -30.88
N LEU A 254 -23.98 18.93 -29.82
CA LEU A 254 -25.21 19.37 -29.12
C LEU A 254 -25.09 19.15 -27.60
N SER A 255 -24.35 19.97 -26.86
CA SER A 255 -24.23 19.76 -25.41
C SER A 255 -25.57 19.98 -24.70
N LEU A 256 -26.02 18.98 -23.92
CA LEU A 256 -27.25 19.02 -23.12
C LEU A 256 -27.03 19.55 -21.69
N TYR A 257 -25.81 19.96 -21.36
CA TYR A 257 -25.44 20.50 -20.04
C TYR A 257 -25.07 21.99 -20.11
N GLU A 258 -25.19 22.66 -18.97
CA GLU A 258 -24.70 24.04 -18.83
C GLU A 258 -23.20 24.02 -18.52
N GLU A 259 -22.39 24.65 -19.38
CA GLU A 259 -21.00 24.94 -19.09
C GLU A 259 -20.93 26.11 -18.10
N GLU A 260 -20.26 25.88 -16.97
CA GLU A 260 -19.83 26.96 -16.08
C GLU A 260 -18.70 27.71 -16.79
N ASP A 261 -18.84 29.03 -16.97
CA ASP A 261 -17.82 29.84 -17.64
C ASP A 261 -16.55 29.87 -16.77
N THR A 262 -15.59 28.99 -17.06
CA THR A 262 -14.30 28.92 -16.34
C THR A 262 -13.28 29.94 -16.84
N SER A 263 -13.63 30.78 -17.82
CA SER A 263 -12.79 31.89 -18.24
C SER A 263 -13.04 33.12 -17.36
N THR A 264 -12.10 33.40 -16.46
CA THR A 264 -11.91 34.68 -15.78
C THR A 264 -11.53 35.80 -16.76
N ASP A 265 -12.34 36.03 -17.79
CA ASP A 265 -12.20 37.14 -18.73
C ASP A 265 -13.59 37.76 -18.93
N LYS A 266 -14.06 38.50 -17.92
CA LYS A 266 -15.32 39.26 -17.97
C LYS A 266 -15.29 40.44 -18.96
N ASN A 267 -14.20 40.63 -19.70
CA ASN A 267 -13.99 41.81 -20.55
C ASN A 267 -14.16 41.56 -22.06
N ASN A 268 -14.47 40.34 -22.49
CA ASN A 268 -14.82 40.08 -23.89
C ASN A 268 -16.32 39.80 -24.02
N SER A 269 -17.12 40.86 -23.96
CA SER A 269 -18.56 40.85 -24.27
C SER A 269 -18.82 40.82 -25.78
N TYR A 270 -18.05 40.03 -26.54
CA TYR A 270 -18.31 39.73 -27.94
C TYR A 270 -18.16 38.23 -28.16
N GLY A 271 -19.31 37.56 -28.18
CA GLY A 271 -19.45 36.13 -28.41
C GLY A 271 -20.85 35.61 -28.13
N ASN A 272 -21.90 36.37 -28.47
CA ASN A 272 -23.27 35.86 -28.53
C ASN A 272 -23.50 35.14 -29.87
N SER A 273 -22.54 34.32 -30.30
CA SER A 273 -22.69 33.56 -31.53
C SER A 273 -23.24 32.18 -31.18
N ILE A 274 -24.30 31.78 -31.89
CA ILE A 274 -24.96 30.47 -31.77
C ILE A 274 -23.97 29.32 -32.04
N ILE A 275 -22.84 29.63 -32.68
CA ILE A 275 -21.78 28.71 -33.11
C ILE A 275 -20.42 29.32 -32.74
N ASP A 276 -19.97 29.13 -31.50
CA ASP A 276 -18.67 29.62 -31.05
C ASP A 276 -17.57 28.59 -31.35
N ILE A 277 -16.81 28.81 -32.44
CA ILE A 277 -15.67 27.98 -32.88
C ILE A 277 -14.54 27.90 -31.82
N LYS A 278 -14.55 28.77 -30.81
CA LYS A 278 -13.59 28.77 -29.69
C LYS A 278 -13.95 27.79 -28.56
N ARG A 279 -15.18 27.26 -28.51
CA ARG A 279 -15.61 26.26 -27.51
C ARG A 279 -15.49 24.86 -28.11
N ASN A 280 -15.24 23.87 -27.25
CA ASN A 280 -15.25 22.47 -27.68
C ASN A 280 -16.67 21.99 -28.05
N SER A 281 -17.72 22.72 -27.67
CA SER A 281 -19.12 22.48 -28.01
C SER A 281 -19.61 23.46 -29.09
N LEU A 282 -20.16 22.94 -30.20
CA LEU A 282 -20.74 23.77 -31.27
C LEU A 282 -22.02 24.45 -30.81
N ILE A 283 -22.90 23.70 -30.15
CA ILE A 283 -24.24 24.17 -29.78
C ILE A 283 -24.58 23.72 -28.35
N ASN A 284 -24.90 24.68 -27.48
CA ASN A 284 -25.40 24.42 -26.13
C ASN A 284 -26.93 24.56 -26.08
N VAL A 285 -27.62 23.41 -26.01
CA VAL A 285 -29.09 23.33 -26.09
C VAL A 285 -29.76 24.11 -24.96
N PRO A 286 -29.38 23.96 -23.67
CA PRO A 286 -29.91 24.79 -22.59
C PRO A 286 -29.80 26.31 -22.82
N ARG A 287 -28.66 26.80 -23.35
CA ARG A 287 -28.47 28.24 -23.62
C ARG A 287 -29.37 28.71 -24.77
N LEU A 288 -29.45 27.97 -25.87
CA LEU A 288 -30.38 28.28 -26.96
C LEU A 288 -31.84 28.30 -26.50
N LEU A 289 -32.23 27.35 -25.64
CA LEU A 289 -33.58 27.31 -25.08
C LEU A 289 -33.86 28.47 -24.11
N LYS A 290 -32.83 29.05 -23.47
CA LYS A 290 -32.97 30.29 -22.67
C LYS A 290 -33.23 31.50 -23.57
N ASP A 291 -32.49 31.61 -24.66
CA ASP A 291 -32.55 32.77 -25.56
C ASP A 291 -33.82 32.82 -26.43
N THR A 292 -34.47 31.67 -26.64
CA THR A 292 -35.71 31.53 -27.46
C THR A 292 -37.00 31.91 -26.74
N GLY A 293 -36.96 32.29 -25.44
CA GLY A 293 -38.15 32.78 -24.71
C GLY A 293 -39.24 31.74 -24.41
N ILE A 294 -38.98 30.45 -24.63
CA ILE A 294 -39.93 29.34 -24.39
C ILE A 294 -40.26 29.23 -22.87
N SER A 295 -41.44 28.72 -22.51
CA SER A 295 -41.80 28.40 -21.12
C SER A 295 -40.90 27.29 -20.54
N SER A 296 -40.52 27.36 -19.27
CA SER A 296 -39.67 26.34 -18.62
C SER A 296 -40.24 24.92 -18.70
N SER A 297 -41.57 24.76 -18.67
CA SER A 297 -42.23 23.45 -18.82
C SER A 297 -42.03 22.82 -20.19
N ASP A 298 -41.99 23.64 -21.23
CA ASP A 298 -41.89 23.19 -22.62
C ASP A 298 -40.42 22.96 -23.00
N LYS A 299 -39.50 23.71 -22.38
CA LYS A 299 -38.06 23.40 -22.43
C LYS A 299 -37.77 22.01 -21.88
N ASP A 300 -38.35 21.70 -20.71
CA ASP A 300 -38.12 20.40 -20.06
C ASP A 300 -38.60 19.24 -20.94
N LYS A 301 -39.73 19.40 -21.65
CA LYS A 301 -40.26 18.41 -22.60
C LYS A 301 -39.44 18.28 -23.88
N LEU A 302 -38.93 19.40 -24.41
CA LEU A 302 -38.05 19.38 -25.58
C LEU A 302 -36.71 18.68 -25.26
N ILE A 303 -36.14 18.93 -24.08
CA ILE A 303 -34.93 18.24 -23.63
C ILE A 303 -35.21 16.74 -23.45
N GLU A 304 -36.34 16.36 -22.86
CA GLU A 304 -36.76 14.97 -22.72
C GLU A 304 -36.88 14.27 -24.09
N MET A 305 -37.53 14.92 -25.06
CA MET A 305 -37.62 14.43 -26.44
C MET A 305 -36.23 14.24 -27.07
N LEU A 306 -35.34 15.22 -26.92
CA LEU A 306 -33.97 15.13 -27.45
C LEU A 306 -33.16 14.01 -26.78
N MET A 307 -33.33 13.80 -25.48
CA MET A 307 -32.67 12.72 -24.75
C MET A 307 -33.16 11.34 -25.17
N GLU A 308 -34.45 11.19 -25.46
CA GLU A 308 -35.01 9.91 -25.90
C GLU A 308 -34.60 9.60 -27.35
N VAL A 309 -34.66 10.59 -28.24
CA VAL A 309 -34.24 10.44 -29.65
C VAL A 309 -32.73 10.18 -29.76
N SER A 310 -31.92 10.78 -28.89
CA SER A 310 -30.47 10.51 -28.83
C SER A 310 -30.12 9.19 -28.14
N GLY A 311 -31.09 8.50 -27.51
CA GLY A 311 -30.86 7.30 -26.73
C GLY A 311 -30.22 7.54 -25.36
N ALA A 312 -29.97 8.81 -24.98
CA ALA A 312 -29.42 9.19 -23.69
C ALA A 312 -30.38 8.87 -22.52
N GLY A 313 -31.69 8.75 -22.77
CA GLY A 313 -32.69 8.38 -21.76
C GLY A 313 -32.35 7.09 -21.01
N LYS A 314 -32.01 6.02 -21.74
CA LYS A 314 -31.65 4.69 -21.18
C LYS A 314 -30.43 4.77 -20.25
N SER A 315 -29.43 5.58 -20.60
CA SER A 315 -28.22 5.76 -19.78
C SER A 315 -28.52 6.43 -18.44
N PHE A 316 -29.49 7.35 -18.40
CA PHE A 316 -29.92 8.00 -17.16
C PHE A 316 -30.81 7.11 -16.29
N GLU A 317 -31.61 6.24 -16.89
CA GLU A 317 -32.39 5.24 -16.16
C GLU A 317 -31.44 4.24 -15.47
N GLU A 318 -30.45 3.74 -16.20
CA GLU A 318 -29.36 2.91 -15.64
C GLU A 318 -28.62 3.69 -14.53
N ALA A 319 -28.27 4.96 -14.76
CA ALA A 319 -27.61 5.80 -13.76
C ALA A 319 -28.47 6.01 -12.51
N ASN A 320 -29.78 6.22 -12.64
CA ASN A 320 -30.68 6.38 -11.50
C ASN A 320 -30.81 5.09 -10.69
N SER A 321 -30.86 3.94 -11.36
CA SER A 321 -30.86 2.63 -10.68
C SER A 321 -29.59 2.41 -9.87
N ILE A 322 -28.42 2.73 -10.44
CA ILE A 322 -27.12 2.66 -9.76
C ILE A 322 -27.04 3.64 -8.60
N LEU A 323 -27.48 4.89 -8.78
CA LEU A 323 -27.47 5.90 -7.72
C LEU A 323 -28.37 5.52 -6.54
N ASN A 324 -29.51 4.87 -6.80
CA ASN A 324 -30.39 4.37 -5.75
C ASN A 324 -29.79 3.14 -5.05
N ALA A 325 -29.12 2.24 -5.79
CA ALA A 325 -28.46 1.07 -5.22
C ALA A 325 -27.26 1.40 -4.32
N LEU A 326 -26.59 2.54 -4.54
CA LEU A 326 -25.34 2.86 -3.86
C LEU A 326 -25.49 3.34 -2.41
N HIS A 327 -26.71 3.57 -1.87
CA HIS A 327 -26.98 4.14 -0.51
C HIS A 327 -26.13 5.37 -0.08
N PHE A 328 -25.38 5.95 -1.02
CA PHE A 328 -24.30 6.92 -0.81
C PHE A 328 -24.77 8.21 -0.12
N PHE A 329 -26.04 8.53 -0.26
CA PHE A 329 -26.63 9.77 0.24
C PHE A 329 -27.17 9.65 1.68
N GLU A 330 -27.49 8.45 2.15
CA GLU A 330 -28.01 8.23 3.52
C GLU A 330 -26.86 8.18 4.53
N THR A 331 -25.74 7.55 4.18
CA THR A 331 -24.52 7.50 5.01
C THR A 331 -23.72 8.80 5.00
N LYS A 332 -24.18 9.84 4.27
CA LYS A 332 -23.44 11.08 4.02
C LYS A 332 -23.09 11.81 5.32
N ASN A 333 -24.03 11.91 6.26
CA ASN A 333 -23.83 12.73 7.45
C ASN A 333 -22.79 12.13 8.40
N GLU A 334 -22.83 10.81 8.58
CA GLU A 334 -21.88 10.10 9.46
C GLU A 334 -20.48 10.01 8.85
N VAL A 335 -20.38 9.71 7.55
CA VAL A 335 -19.09 9.60 6.86
C VAL A 335 -18.44 10.98 6.69
N MET A 336 -19.23 12.05 6.46
CA MET A 336 -18.66 13.41 6.41
C MET A 336 -18.21 13.90 7.79
N ASP A 337 -18.96 13.65 8.86
CA ASP A 337 -18.53 14.02 10.23
C ASP A 337 -17.23 13.30 10.62
N ALA A 338 -17.11 12.00 10.28
CA ALA A 338 -15.86 11.25 10.47
C ALA A 338 -14.70 11.84 9.66
N ASN A 339 -14.93 12.19 8.40
CA ASN A 339 -13.91 12.83 7.55
C ASN A 339 -13.49 14.19 8.09
N GLU A 340 -14.42 15.01 8.59
CA GLU A 340 -14.13 16.30 9.20
C GLU A 340 -13.27 16.16 10.46
N LYS A 341 -13.59 15.20 11.33
CA LYS A 341 -12.75 14.86 12.50
C LYS A 341 -11.33 14.47 12.09
N ILE A 342 -11.19 13.65 11.05
CA ILE A 342 -9.89 13.26 10.50
C ILE A 342 -9.12 14.50 10.00
N VAL A 343 -9.76 15.37 9.22
CA VAL A 343 -9.13 16.60 8.71
C VAL A 343 -8.68 17.52 9.84
N GLN A 344 -9.49 17.67 10.88
CA GLN A 344 -9.14 18.47 12.06
C GLN A 344 -7.95 17.88 12.81
N SER A 345 -7.94 16.56 13.04
CA SER A 345 -6.81 15.88 13.69
C SER A 345 -5.52 16.02 12.87
N PHE A 346 -5.62 15.94 11.54
CA PHE A 346 -4.48 16.14 10.64
C PHE A 346 -3.96 17.58 10.69
N ASN A 347 -4.84 18.59 10.69
CA ASN A 347 -4.44 19.99 10.79
C ASN A 347 -3.71 20.28 12.11
N ARG A 348 -4.24 19.78 13.24
CA ARG A 348 -3.57 19.87 14.55
C ARG A 348 -2.18 19.23 14.54
N LEU A 349 -2.06 18.07 13.89
CA LEU A 349 -0.78 17.39 13.73
C LEU A 349 0.19 18.21 12.87
N ASN A 350 -0.28 18.73 11.73
CA ASN A 350 0.52 19.55 10.83
C ASN A 350 1.04 20.83 11.52
N ASP A 351 0.21 21.43 12.37
CA ASP A 351 0.60 22.58 13.19
C ASP A 351 1.69 22.22 14.20
N SER A 352 1.64 21.00 14.75
CA SER A 352 2.64 20.49 15.70
C SER A 352 4.00 20.11 15.09
N LEU A 353 4.15 20.13 13.75
CA LEU A 353 5.38 19.69 13.07
C LEU A 353 6.56 20.65 13.25
N ASN A 354 7.72 20.09 13.58
CA ASN A 354 8.99 20.80 13.69
C ASN A 354 9.51 21.27 12.31
N ILE A 355 10.39 22.28 12.28
CA ILE A 355 10.96 22.86 11.04
C ILE A 355 11.66 21.79 10.19
N GLN A 356 12.43 20.91 10.84
CA GLN A 356 13.11 19.81 10.17
C GLN A 356 12.13 18.81 9.54
N GLN A 357 11.03 18.51 10.25
CA GLN A 357 9.95 17.67 9.72
C GLN A 357 9.30 18.35 8.51
N ARG A 358 8.92 19.64 8.59
CA ARG A 358 8.35 20.36 7.43
C ARG A 358 9.25 20.33 6.20
N LYS A 359 10.57 20.49 6.39
CA LYS A 359 11.56 20.40 5.31
C LYS A 359 11.60 19.02 4.68
N GLU A 360 11.51 17.97 5.48
CA GLU A 360 11.46 16.58 5.01
C GLU A 360 10.17 16.25 4.30
N MET A 361 9.04 16.75 4.81
CA MET A 361 7.75 16.63 4.14
C MET A 361 7.81 17.26 2.74
N GLY A 362 8.50 18.40 2.58
CA GLY A 362 8.73 19.01 1.28
C GLY A 362 9.67 18.22 0.36
N ARG A 363 10.68 17.51 0.89
CA ARG A 363 11.68 16.78 0.09
C ARG A 363 11.29 15.33 -0.20
N LYS A 364 10.95 14.56 0.83
CA LYS A 364 10.63 13.12 0.78
C LYS A 364 9.12 12.87 0.66
N GLY A 365 8.29 13.79 1.15
CA GLY A 365 6.83 13.62 1.23
C GLY A 365 6.33 13.02 2.55
N PHE A 366 7.21 12.41 3.34
CA PHE A 366 6.90 11.85 4.66
C PHE A 366 7.95 12.28 5.69
N THR A 367 7.59 12.15 6.96
CA THR A 367 8.42 12.51 8.11
C THR A 367 8.17 11.53 9.24
N PHE A 368 9.19 11.29 10.08
CA PHE A 368 8.99 10.56 11.32
C PHE A 368 8.45 11.50 12.40
N ILE A 369 7.35 11.08 13.00
CA ILE A 369 6.61 11.82 14.03
C ILE A 369 7.23 11.46 15.39
N GLU A 370 7.18 12.39 16.35
CA GLU A 370 7.63 12.20 17.73
C GLU A 370 6.55 11.51 18.59
N ILE A 371 6.95 10.88 19.70
CA ILE A 371 6.00 10.12 20.54
C ILE A 371 4.90 11.02 21.10
N GLU A 372 5.22 12.24 21.53
CA GLU A 372 4.23 13.20 22.05
C GLU A 372 3.18 13.58 21.00
N GLN A 373 3.57 13.65 19.73
CA GLN A 373 2.66 13.91 18.61
C GLN A 373 1.78 12.67 18.33
N ILE A 374 2.32 11.46 18.49
CA ILE A 374 1.57 10.21 18.36
C ILE A 374 0.55 10.06 19.49
N ASP A 375 0.92 10.37 20.74
CA ASP A 375 0.02 10.30 21.89
C ASP A 375 -1.16 11.27 21.73
N LYS A 376 -0.92 12.48 21.23
CA LYS A 376 -1.97 13.44 20.88
C LYS A 376 -2.90 12.89 19.80
N LEU A 377 -2.34 12.29 18.74
CA LEU A 377 -3.12 11.68 17.66
C LEU A 377 -4.01 10.54 18.18
N LEU A 378 -3.45 9.62 18.97
CA LEU A 378 -4.20 8.50 19.56
C LEU A 378 -5.31 9.01 20.48
N SER A 379 -5.04 10.06 21.27
CA SER A 379 -6.03 10.68 22.14
C SER A 379 -7.20 11.33 21.37
N ASP A 380 -6.91 11.97 20.23
CA ASP A 380 -7.91 12.56 19.33
C ASP A 380 -8.78 11.47 18.68
N GLN A 381 -8.24 10.26 18.49
CA GLN A 381 -8.98 9.09 17.98
C GLN A 381 -9.69 8.28 19.07
N GLY A 382 -9.60 8.70 20.33
CA GLY A 382 -10.25 8.02 21.46
C GLY A 382 -9.62 6.68 21.86
N ILE A 383 -8.44 6.35 21.34
CA ILE A 383 -7.71 5.12 21.68
C ILE A 383 -6.96 5.38 22.99
N LYS A 384 -7.43 4.77 24.08
CA LYS A 384 -6.78 4.82 25.39
C LYS A 384 -6.48 3.39 25.86
N ASN A 385 -5.24 3.12 26.25
CA ASN A 385 -4.80 1.93 26.98
C ASN A 385 -4.67 0.59 26.23
N ASP A 386 -4.21 0.57 24.98
CA ASP A 386 -3.77 -0.68 24.33
C ASP A 386 -2.34 -1.03 24.74
N SER A 387 -2.16 -1.95 25.69
CA SER A 387 -0.83 -2.35 26.22
C SER A 387 0.17 -2.74 25.13
N LYS A 388 -0.27 -3.51 24.13
CA LYS A 388 0.56 -3.92 22.98
C LYS A 388 1.04 -2.73 22.14
N LEU A 389 0.20 -1.71 21.98
CA LEU A 389 0.52 -0.52 21.21
C LEU A 389 1.56 0.32 21.96
N TYR A 390 1.42 0.46 23.28
CA TYR A 390 2.40 1.17 24.11
C TYR A 390 3.77 0.47 24.16
N ASP A 391 3.82 -0.85 24.13
CA ASP A 391 5.09 -1.59 24.04
C ASP A 391 5.82 -1.31 22.72
N GLU A 392 5.10 -1.25 21.60
CA GLU A 392 5.67 -0.87 20.29
C GLU A 392 6.11 0.61 20.25
N LEU A 393 5.35 1.50 20.88
CA LEU A 393 5.72 2.92 21.00
C LEU A 393 6.98 3.13 21.84
N ASN A 394 7.13 2.36 22.93
CA ASN A 394 8.34 2.39 23.74
C ASN A 394 9.58 1.92 22.97
N TYR A 395 9.42 0.91 22.10
CA TYR A 395 10.48 0.48 21.18
C TYR A 395 10.80 1.54 20.12
N TYR A 396 9.79 2.21 19.57
CA TYR A 396 9.99 3.33 18.63
C TYR A 396 10.72 4.52 19.27
N LYS A 397 10.53 4.75 20.58
CA LYS A 397 11.17 5.83 21.33
C LYS A 397 12.68 5.67 21.47
N THR A 398 13.16 4.44 21.65
CA THR A 398 14.60 4.17 21.83
C THR A 398 15.38 4.21 20.52
N MET A 399 14.69 4.14 19.38
CA MET A 399 15.32 4.13 18.07
C MET A 399 15.83 5.49 17.62
N ASN A 400 17.05 5.48 17.07
CA ASN A 400 17.55 6.58 16.27
C ASN A 400 16.83 6.65 14.93
N ARG A 401 17.02 7.78 14.24
CA ARG A 401 16.36 8.03 12.98
C ARG A 401 16.69 7.01 11.87
N GLU A 402 17.93 6.56 11.81
CA GLU A 402 18.37 5.55 10.85
C GLU A 402 17.67 4.21 11.13
N ASP A 403 17.61 3.81 12.40
CA ASP A 403 16.89 2.61 12.85
C ASP A 403 15.38 2.70 12.54
N ARG A 404 14.79 3.91 12.58
CA ARG A 404 13.39 4.13 12.17
C ARG A 404 13.19 3.93 10.67
N GLU A 405 14.15 4.35 9.84
CA GLU A 405 14.11 4.08 8.41
C GLU A 405 14.25 2.58 8.14
N GLU A 406 15.17 1.89 8.81
CA GLU A 406 15.36 0.45 8.66
C GLU A 406 14.15 -0.37 9.14
N SER A 407 13.57 -0.03 10.30
CA SER A 407 12.38 -0.68 10.82
C SER A 407 11.16 -0.48 9.90
N LEU A 408 10.99 0.72 9.34
CA LEU A 408 9.98 0.98 8.32
C LEU A 408 10.14 0.04 7.11
N TRP A 409 11.37 -0.18 6.66
CA TRP A 409 11.62 -1.08 5.55
C TRP A 409 11.43 -2.55 5.91
N LEU A 410 11.76 -2.96 7.13
CA LEU A 410 11.46 -4.30 7.65
C LEU A 410 9.94 -4.56 7.69
N LYS A 411 9.15 -3.55 8.07
CA LYS A 411 7.69 -3.63 8.03
C LYS A 411 7.13 -3.72 6.61
N ILE A 412 7.72 -3.00 5.65
CA ILE A 412 7.35 -3.20 4.22
C ILE A 412 7.73 -4.61 3.77
N GLU A 413 8.84 -5.16 4.25
CA GLU A 413 9.23 -6.54 3.96
C GLU A 413 8.30 -7.60 4.57
N GLU A 414 7.77 -7.35 5.76
CA GLU A 414 6.70 -8.15 6.38
C GLU A 414 5.45 -8.16 5.49
N ILE A 415 4.99 -6.98 5.06
CA ILE A 415 3.83 -6.82 4.16
C ILE A 415 4.06 -7.55 2.82
N ALA A 416 5.26 -7.44 2.25
CA ALA A 416 5.58 -8.09 0.97
C ALA A 416 5.57 -9.62 1.05
N ARG A 417 5.94 -10.18 2.20
CA ARG A 417 5.93 -11.63 2.43
C ARG A 417 4.57 -12.14 2.87
N ASN A 418 3.61 -11.25 3.15
CA ASN A 418 2.30 -11.57 3.72
C ASN A 418 2.43 -12.44 4.98
N LEU A 419 3.49 -12.20 5.77
CA LEU A 419 3.71 -12.90 7.03
C LEU A 419 2.92 -12.17 8.11
N SER A 420 2.12 -12.89 8.87
CA SER A 420 1.56 -12.35 10.11
C SER A 420 2.70 -12.18 11.11
N SER A 421 2.65 -11.13 11.93
CA SER A 421 3.65 -10.83 12.98
C SER A 421 3.90 -12.01 13.94
N ASN A 422 2.97 -12.96 14.02
CA ASN A 422 3.09 -14.19 14.80
C ASN A 422 3.98 -15.29 14.15
N ASP A 423 4.19 -15.26 12.83
CA ASP A 423 4.95 -16.31 12.11
C ASP A 423 6.47 -16.14 12.22
N ILE A 424 6.93 -14.97 12.67
CA ILE A 424 8.36 -14.61 12.80
C ILE A 424 9.05 -15.37 13.97
N LYS A 425 8.29 -16.00 14.87
CA LYS A 425 8.86 -16.84 15.94
C LYS A 425 9.41 -18.19 15.44
N ARG A 426 9.23 -18.55 14.18
CA ARG A 426 9.97 -19.69 13.58
C ARG A 426 11.22 -19.19 12.87
N TYR A 427 12.20 -18.75 13.65
CA TYR A 427 13.57 -18.68 13.14
C TYR A 427 14.03 -20.07 12.69
N LYS A 428 14.74 -20.07 11.56
CA LYS A 428 15.45 -21.21 10.96
C LYS A 428 15.92 -22.20 12.03
N ARG A 429 15.67 -23.49 11.84
CA ARG A 429 16.40 -24.58 12.49
C ARG A 429 17.84 -24.60 11.97
N THR A 430 18.61 -23.56 12.21
CA THR A 430 20.06 -23.64 12.15
C THR A 430 20.49 -24.32 13.44
N LEU A 431 21.11 -25.49 13.33
CA LEU A 431 21.83 -26.10 14.45
C LEU A 431 22.79 -25.03 14.99
N PRO A 432 22.74 -24.67 16.28
CA PRO A 432 23.65 -23.68 16.84
C PRO A 432 25.07 -24.22 16.74
N VAL A 433 25.95 -23.46 16.09
CA VAL A 433 27.38 -23.78 16.00
C VAL A 433 28.10 -22.95 17.06
N ASN A 434 28.57 -23.60 18.11
CA ASN A 434 29.30 -22.96 19.19
C ASN A 434 30.80 -23.10 18.91
N ILE A 435 31.45 -21.98 18.59
CA ILE A 435 32.90 -21.92 18.35
C ILE A 435 33.51 -21.10 19.47
N LEU A 436 34.53 -21.65 20.16
CA LEU A 436 35.30 -20.98 21.22
C LEU A 436 34.47 -20.49 22.42
N GLN A 437 33.33 -21.14 22.68
CA GLN A 437 32.46 -20.78 23.80
C GLN A 437 32.50 -21.87 24.87
N PRO A 438 33.17 -21.64 26.01
CA PRO A 438 33.14 -22.56 27.13
C PRO A 438 31.77 -22.51 27.83
N THR A 439 31.18 -23.66 28.14
CA THR A 439 29.97 -23.73 28.97
C THR A 439 30.38 -24.02 30.40
N ILE A 440 30.19 -23.03 31.28
CA ILE A 440 30.61 -23.09 32.69
C ILE A 440 29.38 -22.89 33.57
N LEU A 441 29.20 -23.74 34.58
CA LEU A 441 28.14 -23.61 35.60
C LEU A 441 26.72 -23.54 35.01
N SER A 442 26.48 -24.26 33.92
CA SER A 442 25.19 -24.31 33.24
C SER A 442 24.51 -25.67 33.47
N PRO A 443 23.68 -25.81 34.51
CA PRO A 443 22.89 -27.02 34.70
C PRO A 443 21.83 -27.13 33.60
N TYR A 444 21.75 -28.28 32.94
CA TYR A 444 20.73 -28.58 31.93
C TYR A 444 19.70 -29.55 32.49
N MET A 445 18.41 -29.26 32.26
CA MET A 445 17.32 -30.10 32.71
C MET A 445 16.21 -30.14 31.66
N PHE A 446 15.73 -31.34 31.29
CA PHE A 446 14.58 -31.57 30.40
C PHE A 446 14.62 -30.84 29.05
N THR A 447 15.82 -30.62 28.49
CA THR A 447 15.99 -29.96 27.19
C THR A 447 16.85 -30.79 26.24
N PRO A 448 16.40 -31.07 25.01
CA PRO A 448 17.26 -31.71 24.01
C PRO A 448 18.36 -30.74 23.58
N ILE A 449 19.61 -31.19 23.62
CA ILE A 449 20.76 -30.39 23.20
C ILE A 449 21.05 -30.73 21.73
N LEU A 450 20.88 -29.74 20.86
CA LEU A 450 21.17 -29.80 19.43
C LEU A 450 22.24 -28.75 19.12
N GLY A 451 23.33 -29.08 18.43
CA GLY A 451 24.35 -28.10 18.07
C GLY A 451 25.64 -28.72 17.54
N LEU A 452 26.62 -27.92 17.15
CA LEU A 452 27.98 -28.39 16.86
C LEU A 452 28.93 -27.61 17.76
N SER A 453 29.77 -28.28 18.53
CA SER A 453 30.73 -27.62 19.43
C SER A 453 32.17 -27.78 18.92
N VAL A 454 32.87 -26.66 18.80
CA VAL A 454 34.27 -26.59 18.36
C VAL A 454 35.02 -25.71 19.35
N LEU A 455 36.02 -26.28 20.04
CA LEU A 455 36.77 -25.60 21.11
C LEU A 455 35.88 -25.04 22.24
N GLY A 456 34.88 -25.81 22.67
CA GLY A 456 33.99 -25.44 23.77
C GLY A 456 34.12 -26.43 24.93
N PRO A 457 34.99 -26.19 25.93
CA PRO A 457 35.05 -27.05 27.11
C PRO A 457 33.78 -26.89 27.95
N THR A 458 33.27 -28.01 28.49
CA THR A 458 32.13 -28.00 29.40
C THR A 458 32.60 -28.31 30.82
N ILE A 459 32.42 -27.36 31.74
CA ILE A 459 32.97 -27.43 33.09
C ILE A 459 31.84 -27.20 34.09
N LEU A 460 31.69 -28.10 35.07
CA LEU A 460 30.71 -27.97 36.17
C LEU A 460 29.26 -27.80 35.67
N SER A 461 28.90 -28.51 34.61
CA SER A 461 27.58 -28.45 33.98
C SER A 461 26.86 -29.80 34.15
N PRO A 462 26.12 -30.02 35.25
CA PRO A 462 25.34 -31.24 35.44
C PRO A 462 24.15 -31.27 34.49
N SER A 463 23.76 -32.47 34.05
CA SER A 463 22.75 -32.63 33.01
C SER A 463 21.77 -33.76 33.35
N LEU A 464 20.47 -33.44 33.33
CA LEU A 464 19.38 -34.34 33.73
C LEU A 464 18.31 -34.42 32.63
N PHE A 465 18.03 -35.62 32.12
CA PHE A 465 16.97 -35.90 31.14
C PHE A 465 17.01 -35.03 29.88
N SER A 466 18.20 -34.83 29.35
CA SER A 466 18.50 -33.96 28.22
C SER A 466 19.17 -34.78 27.11
N PRO A 467 18.42 -35.29 26.11
CA PRO A 467 19.00 -36.09 25.05
C PRO A 467 19.92 -35.23 24.17
N LEU A 468 21.11 -35.77 23.88
CA LEU A 468 22.09 -35.17 22.99
C LEU A 468 21.87 -35.75 21.59
N ILE A 469 21.35 -34.92 20.68
CA ILE A 469 20.97 -35.35 19.33
C ILE A 469 21.73 -34.47 18.34
N LEU A 470 22.41 -35.06 17.36
CA LEU A 470 23.14 -34.32 16.32
C LEU A 470 24.13 -33.31 16.94
N ASN A 471 24.93 -33.76 17.92
CA ASN A 471 25.94 -32.92 18.59
C ASN A 471 27.39 -33.35 18.35
N PRO A 472 27.95 -33.12 17.14
CA PRO A 472 29.37 -33.33 16.88
C PRO A 472 30.22 -32.38 17.72
N ALA A 473 31.22 -32.93 18.40
CA ALA A 473 32.07 -32.19 19.32
C ALA A 473 33.57 -32.39 18.99
N MET A 474 34.30 -31.28 18.84
CA MET A 474 35.73 -31.27 18.52
C MET A 474 36.49 -30.39 19.49
N LEU A 475 37.54 -30.93 20.13
CA LEU A 475 38.36 -30.21 21.13
C LEU A 475 37.53 -29.67 22.31
N SER A 476 36.56 -30.44 22.77
CA SER A 476 35.63 -30.08 23.85
C SER A 476 35.78 -31.04 25.04
N PRO A 477 36.68 -30.77 26.00
CA PRO A 477 36.80 -31.61 27.19
C PRO A 477 35.59 -31.44 28.12
N PHE A 478 35.13 -32.55 28.70
CA PHE A 478 34.07 -32.60 29.70
C PHE A 478 34.69 -32.81 31.09
N ILE A 479 34.50 -31.85 32.00
CA ILE A 479 35.14 -31.85 33.33
C ILE A 479 34.07 -31.63 34.40
N LEU A 480 33.95 -32.54 35.36
CA LEU A 480 32.97 -32.47 36.47
C LEU A 480 31.52 -32.25 35.99
N SER A 481 31.09 -33.02 34.99
CA SER A 481 29.74 -32.92 34.39
C SER A 481 28.96 -34.23 34.56
N PRO A 482 28.26 -34.43 35.70
CA PRO A 482 27.46 -35.63 35.91
C PRO A 482 26.24 -35.64 34.97
N ALA A 483 25.92 -36.82 34.44
CA ALA A 483 24.90 -37.04 33.43
C ALA A 483 23.93 -38.14 33.85
N ILE A 484 22.62 -37.85 33.86
CA ILE A 484 21.57 -38.84 34.16
C ILE A 484 20.48 -38.77 33.09
N GLY A 485 20.14 -39.91 32.49
CA GLY A 485 19.04 -40.00 31.51
C GLY A 485 19.33 -39.26 30.20
N MET A 486 20.58 -39.28 29.74
CA MET A 486 21.05 -38.58 28.54
C MET A 486 21.40 -39.57 27.42
N PRO A 487 20.46 -39.92 26.52
CA PRO A 487 20.82 -40.70 25.33
C PRO A 487 21.63 -39.82 24.36
N PHE A 488 22.68 -40.39 23.79
CA PHE A 488 23.53 -39.75 22.80
C PHE A 488 23.26 -40.35 21.43
N ILE A 489 22.79 -39.55 20.47
CA ILE A 489 22.36 -39.99 19.14
C ILE A 489 23.05 -39.14 18.07
N LEU A 490 23.84 -39.77 17.19
CA LEU A 490 24.56 -39.07 16.10
C LEU A 490 25.48 -37.93 16.61
N SER A 491 26.26 -38.19 17.65
CA SER A 491 27.24 -37.26 18.21
C SER A 491 28.66 -37.82 18.09
N PRO A 492 29.40 -37.53 17.01
CA PRO A 492 30.80 -37.91 16.89
C PRO A 492 31.70 -37.03 17.78
N TYR A 493 32.65 -37.67 18.46
CA TYR A 493 33.55 -37.04 19.44
C TYR A 493 35.01 -37.15 19.00
N VAL A 494 35.69 -36.01 18.88
CA VAL A 494 37.12 -35.94 18.49
C VAL A 494 37.88 -35.07 19.49
N LEU A 495 38.92 -35.61 20.12
CA LEU A 495 39.76 -34.90 21.09
C LEU A 495 38.96 -34.31 22.27
N SER A 496 38.00 -35.08 22.79
CA SER A 496 37.13 -34.69 23.90
C SER A 496 37.31 -35.64 25.09
N PRO A 497 38.30 -35.39 25.97
CA PRO A 497 38.48 -36.22 27.17
C PRO A 497 37.33 -36.00 28.16
N TYR A 498 36.94 -37.06 28.86
CA TYR A 498 35.97 -37.01 29.95
C TYR A 498 36.66 -37.25 31.28
N ILE A 499 36.52 -36.31 32.22
CA ILE A 499 37.17 -36.33 33.52
C ILE A 499 36.13 -36.11 34.62
N LEU A 500 35.99 -37.08 35.54
CA LEU A 500 35.09 -36.99 36.70
C LEU A 500 33.62 -36.69 36.31
N SER A 501 33.13 -37.31 35.24
CA SER A 501 31.78 -37.19 34.72
C SER A 501 31.05 -38.53 34.82
N PRO A 502 30.33 -38.82 35.93
CA PRO A 502 29.55 -40.04 36.07
C PRO A 502 28.35 -40.04 35.12
N ILE A 503 28.10 -41.15 34.43
CA ILE A 503 27.07 -41.28 33.40
C ILE A 503 26.13 -42.44 33.75
N ILE A 504 24.84 -42.12 33.88
CA ILE A 504 23.79 -43.08 34.26
C ILE A 504 22.67 -43.03 33.23
N MET A 505 22.22 -44.21 32.75
CA MET A 505 21.07 -44.37 31.86
C MET A 505 21.23 -43.57 30.54
N ALA A 506 22.34 -43.82 29.86
CA ALA A 506 22.75 -43.08 28.66
C ALA A 506 23.14 -44.05 27.54
N PRO A 507 22.19 -44.46 26.67
CA PRO A 507 22.54 -45.26 25.50
C PRO A 507 23.30 -44.39 24.47
N PHE A 508 24.38 -44.94 23.93
CA PHE A 508 25.18 -44.32 22.87
C PHE A 508 24.86 -44.99 21.54
N ILE A 509 24.31 -44.23 20.59
CA ILE A 509 23.89 -44.74 19.27
C ILE A 509 24.58 -43.92 18.19
N LEU A 510 25.39 -44.57 17.35
CA LEU A 510 26.11 -43.94 16.21
C LEU A 510 27.06 -42.81 16.65
N ASN A 511 27.83 -43.06 17.71
CA ASN A 511 28.79 -42.10 18.27
C ASN A 511 30.23 -42.59 18.10
N PRO A 512 30.93 -42.25 17.01
CA PRO A 512 32.35 -42.59 16.88
C PRO A 512 33.19 -41.73 17.84
N TYR A 513 34.12 -42.36 18.54
CA TYR A 513 35.07 -41.70 19.43
C TYR A 513 36.50 -41.80 18.88
N LEU A 514 37.20 -40.68 18.86
CA LEU A 514 38.59 -40.57 18.42
C LEU A 514 39.41 -39.73 19.41
N LEU A 515 40.45 -40.32 20.00
CA LEU A 515 41.33 -39.64 20.97
C LEU A 515 40.57 -39.01 22.16
N SER A 516 39.67 -39.77 22.78
CA SER A 516 38.89 -39.34 23.95
C SER A 516 39.16 -40.26 25.15
N PRO A 517 40.19 -39.97 25.97
CA PRO A 517 40.44 -40.74 27.18
C PRO A 517 39.35 -40.48 28.24
N ASN A 518 38.93 -41.53 28.93
CA ASN A 518 37.98 -41.45 30.03
C ASN A 518 38.72 -41.69 31.35
N ILE A 519 38.62 -40.75 32.29
CA ILE A 519 39.30 -40.81 33.59
C ILE A 519 38.26 -40.63 34.69
N LEU A 520 38.12 -41.62 35.58
CA LEU A 520 37.23 -41.58 36.74
C LEU A 520 35.74 -41.37 36.38
N ASN A 521 35.25 -42.05 35.34
CA ASN A 521 33.85 -41.96 34.89
C ASN A 521 33.12 -43.29 35.13
N PRO A 522 32.28 -43.42 36.17
CA PRO A 522 31.44 -44.61 36.31
C PRO A 522 30.30 -44.59 35.28
N TYR A 523 30.08 -45.74 34.63
CA TYR A 523 29.03 -45.95 33.63
C TYR A 523 28.00 -46.97 34.15
N VAL A 524 26.73 -46.60 34.17
CA VAL A 524 25.62 -47.49 34.58
C VAL A 524 24.51 -47.44 33.55
N LEU A 525 24.05 -48.59 33.03
CA LEU A 525 22.97 -48.68 32.04
C LEU A 525 23.25 -47.86 30.75
N SER A 526 24.42 -48.07 30.16
CA SER A 526 24.86 -47.35 28.95
C SER A 526 25.33 -48.31 27.85
N PRO A 527 24.41 -48.87 27.05
CA PRO A 527 24.80 -49.69 25.90
C PRO A 527 25.43 -48.82 24.80
N LEU A 528 26.47 -49.36 24.15
CA LEU A 528 27.18 -48.79 23.02
C LEU A 528 26.72 -49.50 21.74
N ILE A 529 26.06 -48.79 20.84
CA ILE A 529 25.48 -49.33 19.60
C ILE A 529 26.08 -48.58 18.40
N LEU A 530 26.75 -49.32 17.50
CA LEU A 530 27.34 -48.75 16.27
C LEU A 530 28.30 -47.56 16.53
N SER A 531 29.04 -47.63 17.64
CA SER A 531 29.94 -46.56 18.12
C SER A 531 31.40 -47.05 18.10
N PRO A 532 32.17 -46.84 17.02
CA PRO A 532 33.55 -47.28 16.96
C PRO A 532 34.44 -46.45 17.90
N LEU A 533 35.40 -47.10 18.57
CA LEU A 533 36.33 -46.51 19.53
C LEU A 533 37.76 -46.57 18.99
N VAL A 534 38.46 -45.43 18.90
CA VAL A 534 39.86 -45.37 18.47
C VAL A 534 40.68 -44.50 19.43
N LEU A 535 41.70 -45.08 20.06
CA LEU A 535 42.59 -44.38 21.00
C LEU A 535 41.86 -43.77 22.21
N CYS A 536 40.96 -44.55 22.81
CA CYS A 536 40.16 -44.15 23.97
C CYS A 536 40.54 -45.03 25.18
N PRO A 537 41.60 -44.70 25.94
CA PRO A 537 41.92 -45.45 27.14
C PRO A 537 40.92 -45.11 28.26
N ASP A 538 40.48 -46.14 28.98
CA ASP A 538 39.57 -46.04 30.11
C ASP A 538 40.38 -46.26 31.40
N ILE A 539 40.42 -45.26 32.29
CA ILE A 539 41.20 -45.29 33.54
C ILE A 539 40.25 -45.13 34.72
N LEU A 540 40.18 -46.16 35.57
CA LEU A 540 39.42 -46.13 36.84
C LEU A 540 37.93 -45.75 36.65
N SER A 541 37.33 -46.24 35.56
CA SER A 541 35.94 -46.05 35.15
C SER A 541 35.15 -47.37 35.26
N PRO A 542 34.48 -47.65 36.39
CA PRO A 542 33.70 -48.88 36.54
C PRO A 542 32.46 -48.87 35.65
N GLN A 543 32.10 -50.03 35.07
CA GLN A 543 30.98 -50.20 34.14
C GLN A 543 30.01 -51.27 34.63
N ILE A 544 28.71 -50.96 34.72
CA ILE A 544 27.68 -51.87 35.23
C ILE A 544 26.47 -51.89 34.27
N LEU A 545 26.00 -53.08 33.90
CA LEU A 545 24.82 -53.30 33.05
C LEU A 545 24.93 -52.55 31.70
N GLY A 546 25.88 -52.97 30.88
CA GLY A 546 26.19 -52.34 29.59
C GLY A 546 26.63 -53.34 28.54
N GLY A 547 27.16 -52.85 27.42
CA GLY A 547 27.61 -53.73 26.36
C GLY A 547 27.84 -53.04 25.03
N ALA A 548 28.77 -53.59 24.25
CA ALA A 548 29.11 -53.14 22.90
C ALA A 548 28.36 -53.99 21.85
N ILE A 549 27.58 -53.35 20.97
CA ILE A 549 26.87 -53.99 19.87
C ILE A 549 27.33 -53.33 18.58
N LEU A 550 28.01 -54.11 17.71
CA LEU A 550 28.54 -53.62 16.42
C LEU A 550 29.47 -52.40 16.56
N SER A 551 30.21 -52.30 17.67
CA SER A 551 31.14 -51.22 17.97
C SER A 551 32.59 -51.75 18.01
N PRO A 552 33.36 -51.65 16.93
CA PRO A 552 34.75 -52.08 16.93
C PRO A 552 35.63 -51.15 17.77
N SER A 553 36.66 -51.68 18.43
CA SER A 553 37.61 -50.89 19.22
C SER A 553 39.07 -51.12 18.78
N VAL A 554 39.86 -50.04 18.78
CA VAL A 554 41.27 -50.03 18.36
C VAL A 554 42.11 -49.19 19.32
N LEU A 555 43.16 -49.79 19.91
CA LEU A 555 44.09 -49.10 20.83
C LEU A 555 43.39 -48.40 22.02
N SER A 556 42.43 -49.07 22.64
CA SER A 556 41.62 -48.55 23.75
C SER A 556 41.75 -49.41 25.01
N PRO A 557 42.89 -49.37 25.72
CA PRO A 557 43.10 -50.20 26.90
C PRO A 557 42.29 -49.73 28.09
N ALA A 558 41.78 -50.70 28.86
CA ALA A 558 41.08 -50.45 30.11
C ALA A 558 42.01 -50.72 31.30
N VAL A 559 42.33 -49.70 32.09
CA VAL A 559 43.29 -49.74 33.20
C VAL A 559 42.56 -49.53 34.52
N ALA A 560 42.61 -50.54 35.39
CA ALA A 560 41.97 -50.53 36.70
C ALA A 560 40.44 -50.23 36.66
N THR A 561 39.76 -50.75 35.64
CA THR A 561 38.31 -50.63 35.44
C THR A 561 37.62 -51.93 35.82
N GLU A 562 36.62 -51.88 36.72
CA GLU A 562 35.78 -53.03 37.04
C GLU A 562 34.54 -53.05 36.14
N SER A 563 34.24 -54.20 35.52
CA SER A 563 33.04 -54.37 34.66
C SER A 563 32.14 -55.48 35.19
N ALA A 564 30.85 -55.20 35.40
CA ALA A 564 29.85 -56.16 35.85
C ALA A 564 28.65 -56.21 34.89
N LEU A 565 28.24 -57.43 34.50
CA LEU A 565 27.10 -57.69 33.60
C LEU A 565 27.21 -56.96 32.25
N MET A 566 28.27 -57.28 31.49
CA MET A 566 28.54 -56.70 30.16
C MET A 566 28.34 -57.72 29.04
N ALA A 567 27.71 -57.31 27.94
CA ALA A 567 27.49 -58.16 26.76
C ALA A 567 28.09 -57.53 25.50
N ASN A 568 28.98 -58.25 24.82
CA ASN A 568 29.61 -57.81 23.58
C ASN A 568 29.11 -58.66 22.40
N VAL A 569 28.55 -58.00 21.38
CA VAL A 569 27.91 -58.64 20.23
C VAL A 569 28.48 -58.03 18.94
N LEU A 570 29.23 -58.83 18.17
CA LEU A 570 29.82 -58.43 16.89
C LEU A 570 30.69 -57.16 16.97
N SER A 571 31.42 -56.98 18.08
CA SER A 571 32.31 -55.85 18.35
C SER A 571 33.78 -56.31 18.40
N PRO A 572 34.52 -56.32 17.28
CA PRO A 572 35.91 -56.77 17.27
C PRO A 572 36.83 -55.75 17.96
N THR A 573 37.84 -56.24 18.69
CA THR A 573 38.82 -55.40 19.40
C THR A 573 40.23 -55.66 18.87
N PHE A 574 41.03 -54.60 18.70
CA PHE A 574 42.40 -54.69 18.19
C PHE A 574 43.34 -53.84 19.06
N LEU A 575 44.31 -54.49 19.72
CA LEU A 575 45.28 -53.85 20.63
C LEU A 575 44.61 -53.06 21.79
N SER A 576 43.54 -53.61 22.38
CA SER A 576 42.85 -53.05 23.56
C SER A 576 43.11 -53.88 24.82
#